data_AF-A0A243WEP7-F1
#
_entry.id   AF-A0A243WEP7-F1
#
_cell.length_a   1.000
_cell.length_b   1.000
_cell.length_c   1.000
_cell.angle_alpha   90.00
_cell.angle_beta   90.00
_cell.angle_gamma   90.00
#
_symmetry.space_group_name_H-M   'P 1'
#
loop_
_entity.id
_entity.type
_entity.pdbx_description
1 polymer ?
#
loop_
_entity_poly.entity_id
_entity_poly.type
_entity_poly.pdbx_seq_one_letter_code
_entity_poly.pdbx_strand_id
1 'polypeptide(L)'
;MLTHEKLDFYVHYKGNWENWLRSREGIQTLKAETSCLLQDEDCFLIDNALQNLYLIKNGLTEDACAKELNSSLLTSCEDFRVVERLKELIPYKYGLWGTKRLSNRFINWVSHLFN
;
A
#
# COMPACT_ATOMS: atom_id res chain seq x y z
N MET A 1 8.70 11.54 -3.22
CA MET A 1 9.56 10.45 -2.72
C MET A 1 8.98 9.93 -1.42
N LEU A 2 8.86 8.61 -1.30
CA LEU A 2 8.35 7.89 -0.14
C LEU A 2 9.49 7.64 0.85
N THR A 3 9.29 8.06 2.10
CA THR A 3 10.25 7.92 3.19
C THR A 3 9.70 7.00 4.26
N HIS A 4 10.56 6.59 5.20
CA HIS A 4 10.13 5.82 6.38
C HIS A 4 9.02 6.54 7.16
N GLU A 5 9.18 7.85 7.39
CA GLU A 5 8.22 8.67 8.12
C GLU A 5 6.86 8.74 7.43
N LYS A 6 6.84 8.83 6.10
CA LYS A 6 5.59 8.81 5.32
C LYS A 6 4.87 7.47 5.46
N LEU A 7 5.60 6.36 5.45
CA LEU A 7 5.00 5.04 5.69
C LEU A 7 4.50 4.88 7.12
N ASP A 8 5.23 5.39 8.12
CA ASP A 8 4.79 5.38 9.51
C ASP A 8 3.48 6.15 9.70
N PHE A 9 3.38 7.34 9.10
CA PHE A 9 2.15 8.12 9.09
C PHE A 9 1.02 7.36 8.41
N TYR A 10 1.26 6.77 7.25
CA TYR A 10 0.27 5.99 6.52
C TYR A 10 -0.27 4.81 7.35
N VAL A 11 0.61 4.10 8.05
CA VAL A 11 0.26 2.98 8.95
C VAL A 11 -0.52 3.46 10.17
N HIS A 12 -0.15 4.62 10.74
CA HIS A 12 -0.86 5.21 11.87
C HIS A 12 -2.37 5.36 11.59
N TYR A 13 -2.73 5.74 10.37
CA TYR A 13 -4.13 5.84 9.92
C TYR A 13 -4.66 4.55 9.26
N LYS A 14 -4.06 3.41 9.60
CA LYS A 14 -4.45 2.05 9.19
C LYS A 14 -4.42 1.82 7.68
N GLY A 15 -3.51 2.49 6.98
CA GLY A 15 -3.36 2.37 5.53
C GLY A 15 -4.57 2.86 4.74
N ASN A 16 -5.30 3.81 5.31
CA ASN A 16 -6.41 4.46 4.65
C ASN A 16 -6.34 5.97 4.88
N TRP A 17 -6.01 6.71 3.84
CA TRP A 17 -5.92 8.16 3.84
C TRP A 17 -7.22 8.85 4.30
N GLU A 18 -8.38 8.27 3.97
CA GLU A 18 -9.68 8.77 4.43
C GLU A 18 -9.79 8.81 5.95
N ASN A 19 -9.13 7.90 6.66
CA ASN A 19 -9.12 7.90 8.12
C ASN A 19 -8.39 9.14 8.66
N TRP A 20 -7.31 9.58 8.00
CA TRP A 20 -6.62 10.80 8.36
C TRP A 20 -7.48 12.04 8.05
N LEU A 21 -8.04 12.13 6.85
CA LEU A 21 -8.89 13.25 6.43
C LEU A 21 -10.06 13.49 7.40
N ARG A 22 -10.62 12.41 7.96
CA ARG A 22 -11.73 12.45 8.92
C ARG A 22 -11.29 12.60 10.38
N SER A 23 -9.99 12.49 10.66
CA SER A 23 -9.45 12.66 12.00
C SER A 23 -9.45 14.12 12.42
N ARG A 24 -9.41 14.37 13.74
CA ARG A 24 -9.30 15.73 14.28
C ARG A 24 -8.07 16.45 13.73
N GLU A 25 -6.95 15.72 13.62
CA GLU A 25 -5.69 16.24 13.12
C GLU A 25 -5.80 16.64 11.65
N GLY A 26 -6.31 15.76 10.78
CA GLY A 26 -6.52 16.09 9.36
C GLY A 26 -7.45 17.28 9.14
N ILE A 27 -8.55 17.35 9.88
CA ILE A 27 -9.48 18.49 9.81
C ILE A 27 -8.78 19.79 10.24
N GLN A 28 -7.93 19.75 11.28
CA GLN A 28 -7.19 20.92 11.75
C GLN A 28 -6.12 21.34 10.73
N THR A 29 -5.36 20.40 10.20
CA THR A 29 -4.32 20.64 9.18
C THR A 29 -4.90 21.29 7.93
N LEU A 30 -6.05 20.81 7.45
CA LEU A 30 -6.76 21.37 6.29
C LEU A 30 -7.29 22.78 6.56
N LYS A 31 -7.87 23.02 7.76
CA LYS A 31 -8.38 24.35 8.14
C LYS A 31 -7.28 25.39 8.35
N ALA A 32 -6.11 24.96 8.82
CA ALA A 32 -4.97 25.83 9.08
C ALA A 32 -4.11 26.07 7.84
N GLU A 33 -4.46 25.49 6.68
CA GLU A 33 -3.65 25.51 5.44
C GLU A 33 -2.20 25.06 5.66
N THR A 34 -1.97 24.24 6.68
CA THR A 34 -0.66 23.69 7.01
C THR A 34 -0.35 22.47 6.16
N SER A 35 0.91 22.28 5.76
CA SER A 35 1.29 21.12 4.96
C SER A 35 1.18 19.83 5.78
N CYS A 36 0.49 18.83 5.24
CA CYS A 36 0.57 17.46 5.74
C CYS A 36 1.87 16.79 5.31
N LEU A 37 2.35 15.83 6.10
CA LEU A 37 3.52 15.02 5.79
C LEU A 37 3.30 14.15 4.53
N LEU A 38 2.08 13.67 4.33
CA LEU A 38 1.64 12.94 3.15
C LEU A 38 0.82 13.85 2.24
N GLN A 39 1.21 13.92 0.98
CA GLN A 39 0.39 14.54 -0.07
C GLN A 39 -0.45 13.47 -0.78
N ASP A 40 -1.48 13.91 -1.52
CA ASP A 40 -2.36 12.99 -2.26
C ASP A 40 -1.56 12.14 -3.27
N GLU A 41 -0.52 12.72 -3.90
CA GLU A 41 0.38 11.99 -4.79
C GLU A 41 1.16 10.90 -4.06
N ASP A 42 1.60 11.14 -2.83
CA ASP A 42 2.30 10.13 -2.04
C ASP A 42 1.34 8.99 -1.65
N CYS A 43 0.10 9.32 -1.26
CA CYS A 43 -0.93 8.34 -0.97
C CYS A 43 -1.26 7.49 -2.20
N PHE A 44 -1.40 8.11 -3.37
CA PHE A 44 -1.60 7.41 -4.63
C PHE A 44 -0.43 6.47 -4.97
N LEU A 45 0.81 6.92 -4.79
CA LEU A 45 2.00 6.10 -5.00
C LEU A 45 2.03 4.88 -4.07
N ILE A 46 1.73 5.07 -2.78
CA ILE A 46 1.66 3.97 -1.81
C ILE A 46 0.56 2.98 -2.23
N ASP A 47 -0.64 3.46 -2.53
CA ASP A 47 -1.78 2.61 -2.88
C ASP A 47 -1.52 1.78 -4.14
N ASN A 48 -1.01 2.44 -5.19
CA ASN A 48 -0.65 1.77 -6.44
C ASN A 48 0.49 0.76 -6.23
N ALA A 49 1.51 1.10 -5.44
CA ALA A 49 2.59 0.18 -5.09
C ALA A 49 2.07 -1.06 -4.37
N LEU A 50 1.21 -0.89 -3.35
CA LEU A 50 0.63 -2.00 -2.59
C LEU A 50 -0.23 -2.91 -3.47
N GLN A 51 -1.03 -2.32 -4.37
CA GLN A 51 -1.83 -3.08 -5.31
C GLN A 51 -0.97 -3.89 -6.27
N ASN A 52 0.02 -3.28 -6.90
CA ASN A 52 0.87 -3.97 -7.87
C ASN A 52 1.71 -5.07 -7.18
N LEU A 53 2.28 -4.79 -6.00
CA LEU A 53 2.98 -5.80 -5.22
C LEU A 53 2.06 -6.97 -4.81
N TYR A 54 0.80 -6.69 -4.47
CA TYR A 54 -0.19 -7.72 -4.20
C TYR A 54 -0.47 -8.59 -5.43
N LEU A 55 -0.68 -7.98 -6.60
CA LEU A 55 -0.95 -8.71 -7.84
C LEU A 55 0.25 -9.58 -8.24
N ILE A 56 1.47 -9.05 -8.17
CA ILE A 56 2.71 -9.79 -8.44
C ILE A 56 2.86 -10.98 -7.49
N LYS A 57 2.64 -10.77 -6.18
CA LYS A 57 2.76 -11.84 -5.18
C LYS A 57 1.81 -13.00 -5.44
N ASN A 58 0.66 -12.74 -6.08
CA ASN A 58 -0.34 -13.76 -6.41
C ASN A 58 -0.21 -14.29 -7.84
N GLY A 59 0.80 -13.90 -8.60
CA GLY A 59 0.99 -14.34 -9.99
C GLY A 59 -0.08 -13.81 -10.95
N LEU A 60 -0.71 -12.68 -10.61
CA LEU A 60 -1.79 -12.07 -11.39
C LEU A 60 -1.27 -10.99 -12.37
N THR A 61 0.04 -10.92 -12.59
CA THR A 61 0.69 -9.93 -13.46
C THR A 61 1.75 -10.57 -14.32
N GLU A 62 2.01 -9.97 -15.48
CA GLU A 62 3.14 -10.35 -16.34
C GLU A 62 4.49 -9.94 -15.74
N ASP A 63 5.54 -10.71 -16.04
CA ASP A 63 6.91 -10.49 -15.55
C ASP A 63 7.48 -9.11 -15.93
N ALA A 64 7.07 -8.55 -17.07
CA ALA A 64 7.46 -7.21 -17.51
C ALA A 64 6.97 -6.15 -16.50
N CYS A 65 5.73 -6.29 -16.05
CA CYS A 65 5.10 -5.39 -15.09
C CYS A 65 5.82 -5.43 -13.72
N ALA A 66 6.30 -6.61 -13.30
CA ALA A 66 7.08 -6.75 -12.08
C ALA A 66 8.45 -6.05 -12.14
N LYS A 67 9.11 -6.06 -13.32
CA LYS A 67 10.39 -5.36 -13.53
C LYS A 67 10.22 -3.85 -13.55
N GLU A 68 9.16 -3.36 -14.20
CA GLU A 68 8.81 -1.94 -14.23
C GLU A 68 8.47 -1.42 -12.83
N LEU A 69 7.67 -2.17 -12.07
CA LEU A 69 7.35 -1.81 -10.69
C LEU A 69 8.61 -1.74 -9.82
N ASN A 70 9.50 -2.74 -9.88
CA ASN A 70 10.74 -2.71 -9.10
C ASN A 70 11.60 -1.49 -9.44
N SER A 71 11.70 -1.14 -10.72
CA SER A 71 12.44 0.05 -11.16
C SER A 71 11.79 1.33 -10.64
N SER A 72 10.45 1.43 -10.73
CA SER A 72 9.69 2.57 -10.21
C SER A 72 9.85 2.71 -8.69
N LEU A 73 9.76 1.62 -7.93
CA LEU A 73 9.93 1.62 -6.47
C LEU A 73 11.32 2.06 -6.04
N LEU A 74 12.37 1.63 -6.75
CA LEU A 74 13.75 2.06 -6.48
C LEU A 74 13.97 3.56 -6.71
N THR A 75 13.18 4.19 -7.59
CA THR A 75 13.26 5.64 -7.84
C THR A 75 12.35 6.47 -6.94
N SER A 76 11.24 5.89 -6.50
CA SER A 76 10.19 6.58 -5.75
C SER A 76 10.36 6.43 -4.24
N CYS A 77 11.13 5.45 -3.77
CA CYS A 77 11.45 5.22 -2.37
C CYS A 77 12.83 5.79 -2.01
N GLU A 78 12.94 6.29 -0.78
CA GLU A 78 14.19 6.79 -0.20
C GLU A 78 15.30 5.74 -0.21
N ASP A 79 14.96 4.50 0.17
CA ASP A 79 15.90 3.38 0.20
C ASP A 79 15.20 2.03 -0.01
N PHE A 80 15.99 0.96 -0.10
CA PHE A 80 15.48 -0.41 -0.23
C PHE A 80 14.65 -0.87 0.99
N ARG A 81 14.91 -0.33 2.18
CA ARG A 81 14.15 -0.71 3.39
C ARG A 81 12.73 -0.17 3.34
N VAL A 82 12.50 1.01 2.75
CA VAL A 82 11.15 1.53 2.46
C VAL A 82 10.39 0.58 1.52
N VAL A 83 11.08 0.03 0.51
CA VAL A 83 10.49 -0.96 -0.41
C VAL A 83 10.10 -2.25 0.31
N GLU A 84 10.97 -2.79 1.16
CA GLU A 84 10.65 -3.97 1.98
C GLU A 84 9.46 -3.70 2.91
N ARG A 85 9.44 -2.52 3.53
CA ARG A 85 8.36 -2.10 4.42
C ARG A 85 7.02 -2.02 3.69
N LEU A 86 6.98 -1.50 2.45
CA LEU A 86 5.76 -1.52 1.61
C LEU A 86 5.22 -2.94 1.41
N LYS A 87 6.09 -3.94 1.20
CA LYS A 87 5.65 -5.34 1.05
C LYS A 87 4.98 -5.88 2.32
N GLU A 88 5.43 -5.43 3.49
CA GLU A 88 4.83 -5.78 4.78
C GLU A 88 3.47 -5.11 5.02
N LEU A 89 3.15 -4.04 4.29
CA LEU A 89 1.87 -3.31 4.40
C LEU A 89 0.73 -3.94 3.61
N ILE A 90 1.01 -4.82 2.65
CA ILE A 90 -0.01 -5.48 1.83
C ILE A 90 -1.09 -6.15 2.69
N PRO A 91 -0.76 -6.94 3.74
CA PRO A 91 -1.78 -7.56 4.57
C PRO A 91 -2.63 -6.54 5.35
N TYR A 92 -2.09 -5.37 5.68
CA TYR A 92 -2.84 -4.32 6.39
C TYR A 92 -3.90 -3.69 5.47
N LYS A 93 -3.52 -3.36 4.22
CA LYS A 93 -4.40 -2.75 3.22
C LYS A 93 -5.61 -3.64 2.89
N TYR A 94 -5.38 -4.94 2.77
CA TYR A 94 -6.41 -5.91 2.35
C TYR A 94 -7.04 -6.69 3.51
N GLY A 95 -6.82 -6.27 4.76
CA GLY A 95 -7.44 -6.90 5.94
C GLY A 95 -7.02 -8.37 6.16
N LEU A 96 -5.85 -8.77 5.66
CA LEU A 96 -5.30 -10.13 5.79
C LEU A 96 -4.55 -10.36 7.11
N TRP A 97 -4.72 -9.45 8.08
CA TRP A 97 -4.14 -9.60 9.43
C TRP A 97 -4.82 -10.73 10.19
N GLY A 98 -4.09 -11.83 10.40
CA GLY A 98 -4.57 -13.05 11.07
C GLY A 98 -4.63 -14.28 10.17
N THR A 99 -4.58 -14.13 8.85
CA THR A 99 -4.55 -15.27 7.92
C THR A 99 -3.11 -15.74 7.70
N LYS A 100 -2.52 -16.45 8.68
CA LYS A 100 -1.31 -17.26 8.45
C LYS A 100 -1.52 -18.39 7.43
N ARG A 101 -2.75 -18.60 6.99
CA ARG A 101 -3.16 -19.38 5.82
C ARG A 101 -4.30 -18.63 5.16
N LEU A 102 -4.09 -18.09 3.96
CA LEU A 102 -5.21 -18.02 3.02
C LEU A 102 -5.68 -19.47 2.87
N SER A 103 -6.82 -19.79 3.47
CA SER A 103 -7.35 -21.15 3.42
C SER A 103 -7.51 -21.55 1.95
N ASN A 104 -7.21 -22.80 1.60
CA ASN A 104 -7.42 -23.34 0.25
C ASN A 104 -8.84 -23.08 -0.31
N ARG A 105 -9.82 -22.74 0.55
CA ARG A 105 -11.16 -22.30 0.14
C ARG A 105 -11.17 -20.98 -0.64
N PHE A 106 -10.31 -20.01 -0.32
CA PHE A 106 -10.29 -18.74 -1.07
C PHE A 106 -9.70 -18.94 -2.47
N ILE A 107 -8.63 -19.74 -2.57
CA ILE A 107 -8.03 -20.16 -3.84
C ILE A 107 -9.03 -20.98 -4.68
N ASN A 108 -9.76 -21.91 -4.04
CA ASN A 108 -10.80 -22.70 -4.71
C ASN A 108 -12.03 -21.88 -5.13
N TRP A 109 -12.35 -20.81 -4.42
CA TRP A 109 -13.47 -19.95 -4.78
C TRP A 109 -13.14 -19.09 -6.00
N VAL A 110 -11.92 -18.53 -6.06
CA VAL A 110 -11.47 -17.77 -7.23
C VAL A 110 -11.32 -18.68 -8.46
N SER A 111 -10.84 -19.92 -8.31
CA SER A 111 -10.75 -20.84 -9.45
C SER A 111 -12.11 -21.33 -9.99
N HIS A 112 -13.18 -21.27 -9.20
CA HIS A 112 -14.55 -21.56 -9.67
C HIS A 112 -15.22 -20.38 -10.40
N LEU A 113 -14.67 -19.17 -10.32
CA LEU A 113 -15.22 -18.00 -11.01
C LEU A 113 -14.68 -17.86 -12.46
N PHE A 114 -13.63 -18.61 -12.81
CA PHE A 114 -12.97 -18.55 -14.11
C PHE A 114 -12.97 -19.89 -14.88
N ASN A 115 -13.79 -20.85 -14.43
CA ASN A 115 -14.20 -22.06 -15.17
C ASN A 115 -15.70 -21.97 -15.49
#